data_AF-B5JFK5-F1
#
_entry.id   AF-B5JFK5-F1
#
_cell.length_a   1.000
_cell.length_b   1.000
_cell.length_c   1.000
_cell.angle_alpha   90.00
_cell.angle_beta   90.00
_cell.angle_gamma   90.00
#
_symmetry.space_group_name_H-M   'P 1'
#
loop_
_entity.id
_entity.type
_entity.pdbx_description
1 polymer ?
#
loop_
_entity_poly.entity_id
_entity_poly.type
_entity_poly.pdbx_seq_one_letter_code
_entity_poly.pdbx_strand_id
1 'polypeptide(L)'
;MIESEIKKSLLQLQGAIAEADAGKIKESMSFIDKSLKTHRRELDAQLKHYLKNRSYMKALAYLGGEDDIPAGRCAGRTDFS
;
A
#
# COMPACT_ATOMS: atom_id res chain seq x y z
N MET A 1 14.00 1.89 7.66
CA MET A 1 13.41 2.76 6.61
C MET A 1 11.89 2.76 6.79
N ILE A 2 11.21 3.84 6.42
CA ILE A 2 9.75 3.93 6.60
C ILE A 2 8.99 2.82 5.84
N GLU A 3 9.50 2.38 4.69
CA GLU A 3 8.95 1.28 3.89
C GLU A 3 8.89 -0.05 4.65
N SER A 4 9.90 -0.35 5.47
CA SER A 4 9.92 -1.55 6.31
C SER A 4 8.83 -1.51 7.38
N GLU A 5 8.56 -0.33 7.95
CA GLU A 5 7.52 -0.13 8.95
C GLU A 5 6.12 -0.21 8.32
N ILE A 6 5.95 0.35 7.11
CA ILE A 6 4.73 0.18 6.32
C ILE A 6 4.50 -1.30 5.98
N LYS A 7 5.54 -2.04 5.58
CA LYS A 7 5.45 -3.49 5.32
C LYS A 7 4.95 -4.25 6.54
N LYS A 8 5.55 -4.01 7.72
CA LYS A 8 5.12 -4.61 8.98
C LYS A 8 3.66 -4.30 9.28
N SER A 9 3.26 -3.02 9.15
CA SER A 9 1.88 -2.60 9.40
C SER A 9 0.87 -3.25 8.43
N LEU A 10 1.23 -3.44 7.17
CA LEU A 10 0.39 -4.15 6.20
C LEU A 10 0.24 -5.64 6.53
N LEU A 11 1.31 -6.32 6.98
CA LEU A 11 1.23 -7.71 7.46
C LEU A 11 0.37 -7.80 8.72
N GLN A 12 0.54 -6.85 9.64
CA GLN A 12 -0.24 -6.78 10.88
C GLN A 12 -1.73 -6.53 10.59
N LEU A 13 -2.03 -5.70 9.58
CA LEU A 13 -3.39 -5.51 9.09
C LEU A 13 -3.99 -6.81 8.54
N GLN A 14 -3.25 -7.59 7.75
CA GLN A 14 -3.73 -8.90 7.26
C GLN A 14 -4.02 -9.87 8.41
N GLY A 15 -3.13 -9.96 9.40
CA GLY A 15 -3.35 -10.77 10.59
C GLY A 15 -4.59 -10.31 11.37
N ALA A 16 -4.73 -9.00 11.59
CA ALA A 16 -5.89 -8.44 12.29
C ALA A 16 -7.21 -8.68 11.55
N ILE A 17 -7.21 -8.66 10.21
CA ILE A 17 -8.39 -9.03 9.40
C ILE A 17 -8.73 -10.51 9.60
N ALA A 18 -7.73 -11.40 9.58
CA ALA A 18 -7.95 -12.83 9.81
C ALA A 18 -8.49 -13.13 11.22
N GLU A 19 -8.04 -12.37 12.24
CA GLU A 19 -8.52 -12.47 13.62
C GLU A 19 -9.82 -11.70 13.89
N ALA A 20 -10.35 -10.96 12.91
CA ALA A 20 -11.46 -10.01 13.07
C ALA A 20 -11.24 -8.97 14.21
N ASP A 21 -9.98 -8.60 14.46
CA ASP A 21 -9.60 -7.62 15.49
C ASP A 21 -9.76 -6.20 14.95
N ALA A 22 -10.95 -5.63 15.15
CA ALA A 22 -11.30 -4.29 14.71
C ALA A 22 -10.37 -3.19 15.28
N GLY A 23 -9.80 -3.41 16.47
CA GLY A 23 -8.86 -2.48 17.09
C GLY A 23 -7.55 -2.41 16.32
N LYS A 24 -6.92 -3.56 16.10
CA LYS A 24 -5.67 -3.67 15.34
C LYS A 24 -5.83 -3.28 13.87
N ILE A 25 -6.99 -3.57 13.26
CA ILE A 25 -7.30 -3.10 11.89
C ILE A 25 -7.23 -1.57 11.84
N LYS A 26 -7.91 -0.89 12.77
CA LYS A 26 -7.97 0.57 12.81
C LYS A 26 -6.60 1.18 13.08
N GLU A 27 -5.84 0.63 14.02
CA GLU A 27 -4.46 1.07 14.30
C GLU A 27 -3.55 0.94 13.09
N SER A 28 -3.57 -0.22 12.44
CA SER A 28 -2.72 -0.48 11.27
C SER A 28 -3.08 0.45 10.10
N MET A 29 -4.37 0.65 9.83
CA MET A 29 -4.82 1.61 8.80
C MET A 29 -4.41 3.04 9.15
N SER A 30 -4.57 3.46 10.41
CA SER A 30 -4.19 4.80 10.84
C SER A 30 -2.68 5.04 10.71
N PHE A 31 -1.86 4.04 11.04
CA PHE A 31 -0.42 4.10 10.87
C PHE A 31 -0.03 4.24 9.39
N ILE A 32 -0.65 3.47 8.50
CA ILE A 32 -0.42 3.56 7.05
C ILE A 32 -0.79 4.95 6.53
N ASP A 33 -1.96 5.47 6.89
CA ASP A 33 -2.43 6.80 6.47
C ASP A 33 -1.52 7.92 6.97
N LYS A 34 -1.07 7.83 8.23
CA LYS A 34 -0.13 8.79 8.82
C LYS A 34 1.22 8.74 8.11
N SER A 35 1.76 7.54 7.88
CA SER A 35 3.03 7.34 7.20
C SER A 35 3.00 7.90 5.78
N LEU A 36 1.91 7.68 5.05
CA LEU A 36 1.70 8.23 3.71
C LEU A 36 1.68 9.76 3.69
N LYS A 37 1.12 10.41 4.72
CA LYS A 37 1.09 11.88 4.85
C LYS A 37 2.45 12.44 5.25
N THR A 38 3.10 11.84 6.25
CA THR A 38 4.35 12.34 6.81
C THR A 38 5.54 12.11 5.88
N HIS A 39 5.65 10.92 5.29
CA HIS A 39 6.82 10.50 4.50
C HIS A 39 6.55 10.52 3.00
N ARG A 40 5.57 11.29 2.53
CA ARG A 40 5.13 11.32 1.12
C ARG A 40 6.26 11.60 0.12
N ARG A 41 7.28 12.38 0.53
CA ARG A 41 8.42 12.73 -0.32
C ARG A 41 9.46 11.61 -0.41
N GLU A 42 9.52 10.75 0.60
CA GLU A 42 10.49 9.65 0.73
C GLU A 42 9.96 8.34 0.13
N LEU A 43 8.64 8.17 0.08
CA LEU A 43 8.02 6.97 -0.50
C LEU A 43 8.06 6.97 -2.03
N ASP A 44 8.27 5.80 -2.62
CA ASP A 44 8.17 5.58 -4.07
C ASP A 44 6.78 5.92 -4.63
N ALA A 45 6.73 6.35 -5.90
CA ALA A 45 5.49 6.72 -6.58
C ALA A 45 4.47 5.57 -6.67
N GLN A 46 4.95 4.35 -6.94
CA GLN A 46 4.13 3.15 -7.07
C GLN A 46 3.59 2.71 -5.72
N LEU A 47 4.43 2.71 -4.68
CA LEU A 47 3.99 2.42 -3.32
C LEU A 47 2.93 3.40 -2.84
N LYS A 48 3.15 4.72 -3.06
CA LYS A 48 2.14 5.75 -2.73
C LYS A 48 0.82 5.51 -3.43
N HIS A 49 0.85 5.10 -4.70
CA HIS A 49 -0.35 4.82 -5.46
C HIS A 49 -1.14 3.66 -4.84
N TYR A 50 -0.47 2.55 -4.51
CA TYR A 50 -1.13 1.41 -3.86
C TYR A 50 -1.72 1.75 -2.50
N LEU A 51 -0.97 2.48 -1.66
CA LEU A 51 -1.45 2.87 -0.33
C LEU A 51 -2.65 3.82 -0.42
N LYS A 52 -2.64 4.79 -1.34
CA LYS A 52 -3.78 5.70 -1.57
C LYS A 52 -5.05 4.97 -2.01
N ASN A 53 -4.91 3.95 -2.84
CA ASN A 53 -6.03 3.15 -3.34
C ASN A 53 -6.37 1.97 -2.41
N ARG A 54 -5.80 1.92 -1.20
CA ARG A 54 -5.95 0.80 -0.24
C ARG A 54 -5.68 -0.57 -0.85
N SER A 55 -4.82 -0.62 -1.87
CA SER A 55 -4.40 -1.84 -2.54
C SER A 55 -3.30 -2.53 -1.73
N TYR A 56 -3.62 -2.93 -0.50
CA TYR A 56 -2.64 -3.40 0.50
C TYR A 56 -1.88 -4.65 0.07
N MET A 57 -2.50 -5.57 -0.66
CA MET A 57 -1.82 -6.75 -1.22
C MET A 57 -0.75 -6.35 -2.25
N LYS A 58 -1.05 -5.40 -3.15
CA LYS A 58 -0.08 -4.90 -4.14
C LYS A 58 1.06 -4.13 -3.47
N ALA A 59 0.75 -3.36 -2.43
CA ALA A 59 1.76 -2.67 -1.63
C ALA A 59 2.69 -3.68 -0.91
N LEU A 60 2.14 -4.78 -0.37
CA LEU A 60 2.94 -5.84 0.25
C LEU A 60 3.84 -6.55 -0.75
N ALA A 61 3.34 -6.90 -1.93
CA ALA A 61 4.14 -7.55 -2.97
C ALA A 61 5.28 -6.64 -3.46
N TYR A 62 4.98 -5.35 -3.70
CA TYR A 62 5.99 -4.34 -4.03
C TYR A 62 7.10 -4.24 -2.95
N LEU A 63 6.71 -4.19 -1.67
CA LEU A 63 7.65 -4.18 -0.53
C LEU A 63 8.30 -5.56 -0.26
N GLY A 64 7.78 -6.61 -0.89
CA GLY A 64 8.24 -7.98 -0.84
C GLY A 64 9.47 -8.24 -1.71
N GLY A 65 9.74 -7.36 -2.69
CA GLY A 65 10.69 -7.65 -3.75
C GLY A 65 10.13 -8.60 -4.82
N GLU A 66 8.80 -8.80 -4.87
CA GLU A 66 8.15 -9.34 -6.06
C GLU A 66 8.20 -8.24 -7.13
N ASP A 67 9.34 -8.19 -7.82
CA ASP A 67 9.63 -7.30 -8.97
C ASP A 67 8.69 -7.59 -10.17
N ASP A 68 7.91 -8.68 -10.09
CA ASP A 68 6.93 -9.11 -11.10
C ASP A 68 5.50 -8.63 -10.79
N ILE A 69 5.34 -7.42 -10.25
CA ILE A 69 4.03 -6.75 -10.34
C ILE A 69 3.97 -6.16 -11.74
N PRO A 70 3.22 -6.75 -12.71
CA PRO A 70 3.09 -6.15 -14.01
C PRO A 70 2.55 -4.73 -13.82
N ALA A 71 3.34 -3.74 -14.23
CA ALA A 71 2.88 -2.38 -14.42
C ALA A 71 1.70 -2.49 -15.39
N GLY A 72 0.48 -2.45 -14.84
CA GLY A 72 -0.74 -2.60 -15.61
C GLY A 72 -0.79 -1.55 -16.70
N ARG A 73 -0.39 -1.93 -17.90
CA ARG A 73 -0.94 -1.39 -19.14
C ARG A 73 -2.44 -1.69 -19.11
N CYS A 74 -3.23 -0.64 -18.95
CA CYS A 74 -4.55 -0.42 -19.55
C CYS A 74 -4.77 1.12 -19.47
N ALA A 75 -4.51 1.89 -20.53
CA ALA A 75 -5.39 2.14 -21.70
C ALA A 75 -6.66 2.94 -21.30
N GLY A 76 -6.96 4.13 -21.83
CA GLY A 76 -6.45 4.77 -23.04
C GLY A 76 -6.65 6.29 -23.06
N ARG A 77 -5.72 6.97 -23.71
CA ARG A 77 -6.05 8.15 -24.51
C ARG A 77 -6.69 7.62 -25.78
N THR A 78 -8.00 7.77 -25.93
CA THR A 78 -8.60 7.88 -27.25
C THR A 78 -9.14 9.29 -27.35
N ASP A 79 -8.45 10.06 -28.19
CA ASP A 79 -8.88 11.30 -28.80
C ASP A 79 -10.35 11.19 -29.25
N PHE A 80 -11.20 12.04 -28.70
CA PHE A 80 -12.54 12.25 -29.25
C PHE A 80 -12.39 13.40 -30.25
N SER A 81 -12.20 13.03 -31.52
CA SER A 81 -12.47 13.87 -32.68
C SER A 81 -13.98 14.06 -32.86
#